data_AF-A0A9P6LSP7-F1
#
_entry.id   AF-A0A9P6LSP7-F1
#
_cell.length_a   1.000
_cell.length_b   1.000
_cell.length_c   1.000
_cell.angle_alpha   90.00
_cell.angle_beta   90.00
_cell.angle_gamma   90.00
#
_symmetry.space_group_name_H-M   'P 1'
#
loop_
_entity.id
_entity.type
_entity.pdbx_description
1 polymer ?
#
loop_
_entity_poly.entity_id
_entity_poly.type
_entity_poly.pdbx_seq_one_letter_code
_entity_poly.pdbx_strand_id
1 'polypeptide(L)'
;VDCFRQVIAKEGVRGLYRGIVPNLVGITPEKAIKLAVNDFAREYLAVKTNVSEDKLAIQYGMVAGATAGFCQVIATNPMEIVKIQMQVAGTQKLEPGEQRPTAMGIVRSLGLRGLYRGTPATLLRDVPFSIMFFPLNSFLKLHGTGEDGKVSFSVVLGAGLVSGVVAASAVTPADVIKTRLQVASKPGEPVYRGIADCFQHIVRNEGVTALFKGVVPRSLIVAPMFAIALVVYELQQRLLGSSTTESGSNHAATSAHVLMLDDKK
;
A
#
# COMPACT_ATOMS: atom_id res chain seq x y z
N VAL A 1 15.87 -14.16 14.62
CA VAL A 1 17.26 -14.62 14.36
C VAL A 1 17.31 -16.10 14.04
N ASP A 2 16.62 -16.95 14.81
CA ASP A 2 16.57 -18.41 14.56
C ASP A 2 16.06 -18.78 13.17
N CYS A 3 14.90 -18.26 12.76
CA CYS A 3 14.35 -18.46 11.42
C CYS A 3 15.30 -18.01 10.29
N PHE A 4 15.99 -16.87 10.46
CA PHE A 4 16.95 -16.36 9.48
C PHE A 4 18.15 -17.30 9.32
N ARG A 5 18.69 -17.83 10.43
CA ARG A 5 19.76 -18.85 10.39
C ARG A 5 19.30 -20.14 9.72
N GLN A 6 18.08 -20.60 10.02
CA GLN A 6 17.55 -21.82 9.42
C GLN A 6 17.32 -21.69 7.91
N VAL A 7 16.87 -20.54 7.43
CA VAL A 7 16.67 -20.28 5.99
C VAL A 7 18.02 -20.28 5.26
N ILE A 8 19.03 -19.59 5.79
CA ILE A 8 20.38 -19.58 5.17
C ILE A 8 21.00 -20.98 5.20
N ALA A 9 20.84 -21.74 6.28
CA ALA A 9 21.39 -23.09 6.39
C ALA A 9 20.71 -24.10 5.46
N LYS A 10 19.40 -23.95 5.19
CA LYS A 10 18.62 -24.90 4.37
C LYS A 10 18.55 -24.53 2.89
N GLU A 11 18.48 -23.25 2.55
CA GLU A 11 18.22 -22.77 1.18
C GLU A 11 19.34 -21.87 0.62
N GLY A 12 20.34 -21.55 1.44
CA GLY A 12 21.42 -20.63 1.08
C GLY A 12 20.96 -19.18 0.93
N VAL A 13 21.90 -18.29 0.59
CA VAL A 13 21.64 -16.85 0.42
C VAL A 13 20.66 -16.57 -0.74
N ARG A 14 20.65 -17.43 -1.77
CA ARG A 14 19.71 -17.33 -2.89
C ARG A 14 18.27 -17.68 -2.51
N GLY A 15 18.05 -18.50 -1.49
CA GLY A 15 16.71 -18.77 -0.94
C GLY A 15 16.03 -17.51 -0.42
N LEU A 16 16.79 -16.56 0.12
CA LEU A 16 16.27 -15.29 0.64
C LEU A 16 15.61 -14.40 -0.43
N TYR A 17 16.01 -14.54 -1.70
CA TYR A 17 15.47 -13.79 -2.83
C TYR A 17 14.36 -14.56 -3.57
N ARG A 18 14.06 -15.79 -3.16
CA ARG A 18 13.04 -16.61 -3.78
C ARG A 18 11.66 -15.98 -3.53
N GLY A 19 11.00 -15.58 -4.62
CA GLY A 19 9.69 -14.91 -4.54
C GLY A 19 9.73 -13.38 -4.65
N ILE A 20 10.90 -12.76 -4.86
CA ILE A 20 10.98 -11.30 -5.06
C ILE A 20 10.21 -10.85 -6.31
N VAL A 21 10.28 -11.60 -7.40
CA VAL A 21 9.58 -11.31 -8.67
C VAL A 21 8.06 -11.28 -8.50
N PRO A 22 7.39 -12.33 -8.00
CA PRO A 22 5.96 -12.27 -7.75
C PRO A 22 5.60 -11.23 -6.68
N ASN A 23 6.54 -10.89 -5.78
CA ASN A 23 6.31 -9.82 -4.82
C ASN A 23 6.26 -8.44 -5.49
N LEU A 24 7.27 -8.12 -6.31
CA LEU A 24 7.38 -6.88 -7.08
C LEU A 24 6.20 -6.71 -8.04
N VAL A 25 5.87 -7.74 -8.83
CA VAL A 25 4.74 -7.70 -9.77
C VAL A 25 3.42 -7.42 -9.06
N GLY A 26 3.26 -7.85 -7.80
CA GLY A 26 2.03 -7.58 -7.04
C GLY A 26 2.04 -6.25 -6.29
N ILE A 27 3.15 -5.87 -5.64
CA ILE A 27 3.20 -4.68 -4.78
C ILE A 27 3.36 -3.39 -5.60
N THR A 28 4.13 -3.42 -6.70
CA THR A 28 4.43 -2.20 -7.46
C THR A 28 3.18 -1.55 -8.06
N PRO A 29 2.27 -2.27 -8.74
CA PRO A 29 1.04 -1.68 -9.25
C PRO A 29 0.15 -1.14 -8.13
N GLU A 30 0.11 -1.85 -6.99
CA GLU A 30 -0.65 -1.43 -5.80
C GLU A 30 -0.17 -0.09 -5.26
N LYS A 31 1.15 0.11 -5.12
CA LYS A 31 1.70 1.37 -4.62
C LYS A 31 1.60 2.49 -5.64
N ALA A 32 1.78 2.18 -6.93
CA ALA A 32 1.67 3.16 -8.01
C ALA A 32 0.25 3.76 -8.09
N ILE A 33 -0.79 2.92 -8.10
CA ILE A 33 -2.18 3.38 -8.12
C ILE A 33 -2.47 4.21 -6.87
N LYS A 34 -2.03 3.74 -5.71
CA LYS A 34 -2.28 4.41 -4.43
C LYS A 34 -1.66 5.81 -4.36
N LEU A 35 -0.41 5.96 -4.81
CA LEU A 35 0.28 7.26 -4.84
C LEU A 35 -0.37 8.20 -5.86
N ALA A 36 -0.65 7.71 -7.08
CA ALA A 36 -1.27 8.51 -8.13
C ALA A 36 -2.66 9.03 -7.73
N VAL A 37 -3.52 8.18 -7.16
CA VAL A 37 -4.86 8.59 -6.72
C VAL A 37 -4.79 9.51 -5.51
N ASN A 38 -3.85 9.29 -4.58
CA ASN A 38 -3.67 10.17 -3.44
C ASN A 38 -3.31 11.58 -3.89
N ASP A 39 -2.38 11.72 -4.82
CA ASP A 39 -1.89 13.02 -5.29
C ASP A 39 -2.98 13.74 -6.08
N PHE A 40 -3.69 13.03 -6.98
CA PHE A 40 -4.87 13.57 -7.66
C PHE A 40 -5.96 14.04 -6.68
N ALA A 41 -6.25 13.25 -5.65
CA ALA A 41 -7.25 13.60 -4.64
C ALA A 41 -6.82 14.81 -3.81
N ARG A 42 -5.53 14.94 -3.48
CA ARG A 42 -4.99 16.08 -2.75
C ARG A 42 -5.00 17.35 -3.60
N GLU A 43 -4.60 17.27 -4.86
CA GLU A 43 -4.65 18.40 -5.81
C GLU A 43 -6.08 18.90 -5.99
N TYR A 44 -7.04 17.99 -6.21
CA TYR A 44 -8.45 18.34 -6.31
C TYR A 44 -8.98 19.03 -5.03
N LEU A 45 -8.62 18.52 -3.84
CA LEU A 45 -9.03 19.11 -2.57
C LEU A 45 -8.32 20.45 -2.28
N ALA A 46 -7.07 20.60 -2.68
CA ALA A 46 -6.30 21.84 -2.54
C ALA A 46 -6.91 22.97 -3.37
N VAL A 47 -7.23 22.70 -4.64
CA VAL A 47 -7.92 23.64 -5.55
C VAL A 47 -9.28 24.06 -4.98
N LYS A 48 -10.06 23.08 -4.46
CA LYS A 48 -11.39 23.35 -3.92
C LYS A 48 -11.38 24.17 -2.62
N THR A 49 -10.29 24.09 -1.85
CA THR A 49 -10.18 24.74 -0.53
C THR A 49 -9.35 26.03 -0.58
N ASN A 50 -8.76 26.39 -1.74
CA ASN A 50 -7.81 27.51 -1.89
C ASN A 50 -6.63 27.46 -0.90
N VAL A 51 -6.14 26.25 -0.59
CA VAL A 51 -5.00 26.03 0.31
C VAL A 51 -3.91 25.27 -0.44
N SER A 52 -2.64 25.64 -0.25
CA SER A 52 -1.50 24.92 -0.81
C SER A 52 -1.51 23.44 -0.39
N GLU A 53 -1.10 22.54 -1.29
CA GLU A 53 -1.10 21.08 -1.08
C GLU A 53 -0.38 20.65 0.21
N ASP A 54 0.64 21.41 0.60
CA ASP A 54 1.47 21.20 1.79
C ASP A 54 0.80 21.65 3.10
N LYS A 55 -0.14 22.60 3.02
CA LYS A 55 -0.88 23.14 4.18
C LYS A 55 -2.27 22.54 4.32
N LEU A 56 -2.59 21.53 3.52
CA LEU A 56 -3.86 20.86 3.55
C LEU A 56 -4.10 20.30 4.96
N ALA A 57 -5.23 20.68 5.58
CA ALA A 57 -5.52 20.23 6.94
C ALA A 57 -5.54 18.70 7.02
N ILE A 58 -5.09 18.16 8.16
CA ILE A 58 -4.94 16.71 8.39
C ILE A 58 -6.21 15.95 7.96
N GLN A 59 -7.39 16.51 8.21
CA GLN A 59 -8.68 15.93 7.85
C GLN A 59 -8.86 15.71 6.33
N TYR A 60 -8.47 16.69 5.49
CA TYR A 60 -8.53 16.53 4.04
C TYR A 60 -7.47 15.55 3.52
N GLY A 61 -6.30 15.52 4.16
CA GLY A 61 -5.29 14.48 3.89
C GLY A 61 -5.79 13.08 4.23
N MET A 62 -6.57 12.92 5.31
CA MET A 62 -7.21 11.65 5.67
C MET A 62 -8.25 11.23 4.63
N VAL A 63 -9.07 12.15 4.13
CA VAL A 63 -10.07 11.87 3.08
C VAL A 63 -9.41 11.48 1.76
N ALA A 64 -8.33 12.19 1.36
CA ALA A 64 -7.54 11.83 0.19
C ALA A 64 -6.93 10.41 0.35
N GLY A 65 -6.33 10.13 1.51
CA GLY A 65 -5.79 8.81 1.82
C GLY A 65 -6.84 7.70 1.81
N ALA A 66 -8.05 7.96 2.35
CA ALA A 66 -9.15 7.01 2.34
C ALA A 66 -9.62 6.70 0.91
N THR A 67 -9.75 7.73 0.08
CA THR A 67 -10.18 7.61 -1.32
C THR A 67 -9.15 6.86 -2.15
N ALA A 68 -7.86 7.15 -1.94
CA ALA A 68 -6.75 6.43 -2.56
C ALA A 68 -6.73 4.94 -2.18
N GLY A 69 -6.89 4.64 -0.89
CA GLY A 69 -6.98 3.25 -0.41
C GLY A 69 -8.17 2.49 -1.00
N PHE A 70 -9.33 3.15 -1.07
CA PHE A 70 -10.54 2.55 -1.65
C PHE A 70 -10.38 2.25 -3.15
N CYS A 71 -9.93 3.23 -3.93
CA CYS A 71 -9.72 3.08 -5.37
C CYS A 71 -8.66 2.02 -5.69
N GLN A 72 -7.55 2.03 -4.95
CA GLN A 72 -6.50 1.01 -5.07
C GLN A 72 -7.07 -0.39 -4.86
N VAL A 73 -7.83 -0.61 -3.78
CA VAL A 73 -8.37 -1.94 -3.48
C VAL A 73 -9.29 -2.43 -4.59
N ILE A 74 -10.18 -1.59 -5.14
CA ILE A 74 -11.06 -2.00 -6.24
C ILE A 74 -10.24 -2.43 -7.47
N ALA A 75 -9.19 -1.69 -7.81
CA ALA A 75 -8.36 -1.99 -8.97
C ALA A 75 -7.45 -3.21 -8.77
N THR A 76 -6.91 -3.43 -7.57
CA THR A 76 -5.86 -4.44 -7.33
C THR A 76 -6.38 -5.75 -6.77
N ASN A 77 -7.59 -5.78 -6.22
CA ASN A 77 -8.12 -6.96 -5.55
C ASN A 77 -8.23 -8.21 -6.45
N PRO A 78 -8.65 -8.11 -7.73
CA PRO A 78 -8.58 -9.23 -8.67
C PRO A 78 -7.17 -9.86 -8.79
N MET A 79 -6.15 -9.01 -8.88
CA MET A 79 -4.75 -9.43 -8.98
C MET A 79 -4.25 -10.04 -7.67
N GLU A 80 -4.63 -9.45 -6.53
CA GLU A 80 -4.25 -9.93 -5.20
C GLU A 80 -4.80 -11.34 -4.95
N ILE A 81 -6.07 -11.61 -5.29
CA ILE A 81 -6.68 -12.93 -5.14
C ILE A 81 -6.00 -13.98 -6.01
N VAL A 82 -5.70 -13.68 -7.28
CA VAL A 82 -4.99 -14.61 -8.17
C VAL A 82 -3.60 -14.94 -7.62
N LYS A 83 -2.85 -13.91 -7.17
CA LYS A 83 -1.52 -14.09 -6.58
C LYS A 83 -1.57 -14.95 -5.30
N ILE A 84 -2.52 -14.70 -4.41
CA ILE A 84 -2.70 -15.49 -3.18
C ILE A 84 -2.99 -16.95 -3.52
N GLN A 85 -3.92 -17.21 -4.44
CA GLN A 85 -4.27 -18.59 -4.83
C GLN A 85 -3.10 -19.33 -5.47
N MET A 86 -2.31 -18.66 -6.32
CA MET A 86 -1.10 -19.24 -6.89
C MET A 86 -0.03 -19.53 -5.82
N GLN A 87 0.11 -18.66 -4.81
CA GLN A 87 1.04 -18.89 -3.71
C GLN A 87 0.61 -20.06 -2.82
N VAL A 88 -0.69 -20.17 -2.51
CA VAL A 88 -1.26 -21.29 -1.74
C VAL A 88 -1.09 -22.61 -2.50
N ALA A 89 -1.45 -22.63 -3.78
CA ALA A 89 -1.25 -23.80 -4.64
C ALA A 89 0.24 -24.19 -4.77
N GLY A 90 1.15 -23.21 -4.69
CA GLY A 90 2.59 -23.45 -4.67
C GLY A 90 3.11 -24.14 -3.41
N THR A 91 2.38 -24.03 -2.29
CA THR A 91 2.72 -24.67 -1.01
C THR A 91 2.08 -26.05 -0.80
N GLN A 92 1.02 -26.38 -1.54
CA GLN A 92 0.38 -27.70 -1.46
C GLN A 92 1.17 -28.76 -2.24
N LYS A 93 1.28 -29.96 -1.66
CA LYS A 93 1.79 -31.12 -2.39
C LYS A 93 0.72 -31.54 -3.39
N LEU A 94 1.09 -31.59 -4.66
CA LEU A 94 0.22 -32.06 -5.73
C LEU A 94 0.01 -33.56 -5.58
N GLU A 95 -1.23 -34.03 -5.73
CA GLU A 95 -1.49 -35.46 -5.86
C GLU A 95 -1.01 -35.97 -7.24
N PRO A 96 -0.74 -37.28 -7.40
CA PRO A 96 -0.29 -37.82 -8.67
C PRO A 96 -1.32 -37.57 -9.78
N GLY A 97 -0.95 -36.77 -10.79
CA GLY A 97 -1.81 -36.41 -11.94
C GLY A 97 -2.46 -35.02 -11.86
N GLU A 98 -2.33 -34.31 -10.74
CA GLU A 98 -2.85 -32.95 -10.59
C GLU A 98 -1.90 -31.91 -11.20
N GLN A 99 -2.45 -31.05 -12.06
CA GLN A 99 -1.73 -29.90 -12.60
C GLN A 99 -1.89 -28.69 -11.69
N ARG A 100 -0.81 -27.91 -11.51
CA ARG A 100 -0.89 -26.65 -10.76
C ARG A 100 -1.93 -25.74 -11.42
N PRO A 101 -2.82 -25.11 -10.64
CA PRO A 101 -3.81 -24.21 -11.19
C PRO A 101 -3.14 -22.99 -11.83
N THR A 102 -3.43 -22.77 -13.11
CA THR A 102 -2.98 -21.59 -13.85
C THR A 102 -3.76 -20.36 -13.40
N ALA A 103 -3.16 -19.16 -13.46
CA ALA A 103 -3.83 -17.89 -13.19
C ALA A 103 -5.19 -17.77 -13.92
N MET A 104 -5.23 -18.12 -15.21
CA MET A 104 -6.46 -18.10 -16.01
C MET A 104 -7.51 -19.13 -15.54
N GLY A 105 -7.06 -20.28 -15.04
CA GLY A 105 -7.93 -21.31 -14.46
C GLY A 105 -8.58 -20.83 -13.17
N ILE A 106 -7.82 -20.11 -12.33
CA ILE A 106 -8.31 -19.50 -11.08
C ILE A 106 -9.35 -18.41 -11.38
N VAL A 107 -9.10 -17.55 -12.37
CA VAL A 107 -10.05 -16.49 -12.75
C VAL A 107 -11.37 -17.10 -13.25
N ARG A 108 -11.28 -18.15 -14.08
CA ARG A 108 -12.47 -18.85 -14.60
C ARG A 108 -13.23 -19.62 -13.51
N SER A 109 -12.54 -20.22 -12.54
CA SER A 109 -13.18 -21.00 -11.48
C SER A 109 -13.84 -20.14 -10.40
N LEU A 110 -13.23 -19.02 -10.03
CA LEU A 110 -13.77 -18.11 -9.02
C LEU A 110 -14.88 -17.20 -9.57
N GLY A 111 -14.78 -16.81 -10.84
CA GLY A 111 -15.65 -15.82 -11.47
C GLY A 111 -15.58 -14.44 -10.79
N LEU A 112 -16.29 -13.44 -11.33
CA LEU A 112 -16.20 -12.06 -10.84
C LEU A 112 -16.52 -11.93 -9.34
N ARG A 113 -17.56 -12.62 -8.83
CA ARG A 113 -17.89 -12.59 -7.40
C ARG A 113 -16.79 -13.20 -6.52
N GLY A 114 -16.11 -14.25 -6.99
CA GLY A 114 -15.01 -14.87 -6.25
C GLY A 114 -13.76 -13.98 -6.19
N LEU A 115 -13.44 -13.26 -7.28
CA LEU A 115 -12.34 -12.30 -7.28
C LEU A 115 -12.55 -11.13 -6.30
N TYR A 116 -13.79 -10.79 -5.95
CA TYR A 116 -14.09 -9.71 -4.99
C TYR A 116 -14.39 -10.18 -3.55
N ARG A 117 -14.29 -11.48 -3.25
CA ARG A 117 -14.62 -12.03 -1.92
C ARG A 117 -13.71 -11.52 -0.79
N GLY A 118 -12.52 -11.01 -1.12
CA GLY A 118 -11.55 -10.45 -0.15
C GLY A 118 -11.64 -8.93 0.08
N THR A 119 -12.46 -8.21 -0.68
CA THR A 119 -12.49 -6.73 -0.73
C THR A 119 -12.68 -6.06 0.64
N PRO A 120 -13.61 -6.50 1.52
CA PRO A 120 -13.80 -5.85 2.82
C PRO A 120 -12.56 -5.97 3.71
N ALA A 121 -11.87 -7.10 3.63
CA ALA A 121 -10.70 -7.36 4.46
C ALA A 121 -9.46 -6.61 3.93
N THR A 122 -9.35 -6.36 2.62
CA THR A 122 -8.30 -5.51 2.05
C THR A 122 -8.57 -4.04 2.32
N LEU A 123 -9.82 -3.57 2.20
CA LEU A 123 -10.23 -2.23 2.61
C LEU A 123 -9.92 -1.94 4.09
N LEU A 124 -10.23 -2.88 4.99
CA LEU A 124 -9.97 -2.73 6.43
C LEU A 124 -8.48 -2.54 6.75
N ARG A 125 -7.58 -3.06 5.91
CA ARG A 125 -6.13 -2.87 6.06
C ARG A 125 -5.68 -1.57 5.38
N ASP A 126 -6.05 -1.40 4.12
CA ASP A 126 -5.46 -0.38 3.25
C ASP A 126 -6.00 1.01 3.53
N VAL A 127 -7.28 1.14 3.90
CA VAL A 127 -7.90 2.44 4.21
C VAL A 127 -7.32 3.03 5.49
N PRO A 128 -7.32 2.34 6.66
CA PRO A 128 -6.72 2.89 7.88
C PRO A 128 -5.23 3.16 7.72
N PHE A 129 -4.50 2.28 7.02
CA PHE A 129 -3.09 2.51 6.72
C PHE A 129 -2.89 3.84 5.99
N SER A 130 -3.69 4.12 4.95
CA SER A 130 -3.57 5.34 4.14
C SER A 130 -3.97 6.61 4.90
N ILE A 131 -5.05 6.52 5.69
CA ILE A 131 -5.56 7.59 6.53
C ILE A 131 -4.48 8.07 7.53
N MET A 132 -3.66 7.15 8.04
CA MET A 132 -2.59 7.51 8.99
C MET A 132 -1.29 7.87 8.28
N PHE A 133 -0.91 7.13 7.24
CA PHE A 133 0.38 7.27 6.57
C PHE A 133 0.52 8.63 5.85
N PHE A 134 -0.44 9.00 5.00
CA PHE A 134 -0.28 10.18 4.14
C PHE A 134 -0.27 11.51 4.89
N PRO A 135 -1.19 11.77 5.86
CA PRO A 135 -1.16 13.01 6.64
C PRO A 135 0.09 13.10 7.52
N LEU A 136 0.50 11.99 8.16
CA LEU A 136 1.69 11.96 8.99
C LEU A 136 2.97 12.20 8.17
N ASN A 137 3.06 11.57 6.99
CA ASN A 137 4.17 11.80 6.07
C ASN A 137 4.23 13.27 5.62
N SER A 138 3.08 13.89 5.35
CA SER A 138 3.00 15.30 4.94
C SER A 138 3.40 16.24 6.09
N PHE A 139 2.91 15.96 7.29
CA PHE A 139 3.26 16.72 8.50
C PHE A 139 4.76 16.68 8.79
N LEU A 140 5.39 15.50 8.69
CA LEU A 140 6.83 15.33 8.93
C LEU A 140 7.68 15.99 7.84
N LYS A 141 7.24 15.94 6.58
CA LYS A 141 7.92 16.66 5.48
C LYS A 141 7.83 18.17 5.67
N LEU A 142 6.68 18.69 6.10
CA LEU A 142 6.49 20.12 6.35
C LEU A 142 7.42 20.63 7.46
N HIS A 143 7.54 19.89 8.57
CA HIS A 143 8.42 20.26 9.69
C HIS A 143 9.91 20.00 9.43
N GLY A 144 10.24 19.13 8.49
CA GLY A 144 11.62 18.81 8.10
C GLY A 144 12.14 19.62 6.91
N THR A 145 11.31 20.43 6.26
CA THR A 145 11.74 21.28 5.15
C THR A 145 12.37 22.55 5.72
N GLY A 146 13.67 22.75 5.46
CA GLY A 146 14.39 23.97 5.86
C GLY A 146 13.94 25.19 5.07
N GLU A 147 14.43 26.37 5.46
CA GLU A 147 14.06 27.68 4.88
C GLU A 147 14.28 27.79 3.35
N ASP A 148 15.04 26.87 2.74
CA ASP A 148 15.29 26.78 1.30
C ASP A 148 14.10 26.24 0.47
N GLY A 149 13.00 25.82 1.12
CA GLY A 149 11.80 25.31 0.44
C GLY A 149 11.98 23.98 -0.31
N LYS A 150 13.18 23.39 -0.29
CA LYS A 150 13.48 22.10 -0.92
C LYS A 150 13.46 20.99 0.13
N VAL A 151 12.59 20.01 -0.06
CA VAL A 151 12.55 18.81 0.79
C VAL A 151 13.82 17.99 0.55
N SER A 152 14.66 17.78 1.56
CA SER A 152 15.87 16.95 1.39
C SER A 152 15.50 15.46 1.31
N PHE A 153 16.28 14.68 0.55
CA PHE A 153 16.10 13.22 0.43
C PHE A 153 16.05 12.53 1.80
N SER A 154 16.90 12.97 2.74
CA SER A 154 16.96 12.41 4.09
C SER A 154 15.68 12.67 4.88
N VAL A 155 15.04 13.82 4.66
CA VAL A 155 13.78 14.19 5.31
C VAL A 155 12.65 13.31 4.81
N VAL A 156 12.63 13.02 3.51
CA VAL A 156 11.63 12.17 2.88
C VAL A 156 11.77 10.74 3.35
N LEU A 157 13.01 10.24 3.33
CA LEU A 157 13.33 8.91 3.80
C LEU A 157 12.94 8.77 5.27
N GLY A 158 13.30 9.73 6.11
CA GLY A 158 12.92 9.77 7.53
C GLY A 158 11.41 9.83 7.74
N ALA A 159 10.71 10.72 7.02
CA ALA A 159 9.25 10.84 7.07
C ALA A 159 8.56 9.54 6.65
N GLY A 160 9.03 8.90 5.58
CA GLY A 160 8.52 7.61 5.11
C GLY A 160 8.75 6.46 6.09
N LEU A 161 9.91 6.42 6.76
CA LEU A 161 10.20 5.44 7.80
C LEU A 161 9.28 5.62 9.00
N VAL A 162 9.21 6.83 9.57
CA VAL A 162 8.43 7.12 10.78
C VAL A 162 6.94 6.91 10.52
N SER A 163 6.42 7.49 9.44
CA SER A 163 5.02 7.30 9.06
C SER A 163 4.68 5.84 8.77
N GLY A 164 5.59 5.11 8.13
CA GLY A 164 5.45 3.67 7.87
C GLY A 164 5.38 2.84 9.16
N VAL A 165 6.23 3.11 10.14
CA VAL A 165 6.21 2.41 11.45
C VAL A 165 4.92 2.71 12.21
N VAL A 166 4.51 3.98 12.28
CA VAL A 166 3.30 4.39 13.02
C VAL A 166 2.06 3.78 12.38
N ALA A 167 1.92 3.90 11.05
CA ALA A 167 0.78 3.32 10.33
C ALA A 167 0.77 1.79 10.43
N ALA A 168 1.93 1.12 10.30
CA ALA A 168 2.02 -0.33 10.47
C ALA A 168 1.60 -0.78 11.87
N SER A 169 2.05 -0.07 12.91
CA SER A 169 1.75 -0.41 14.31
C SER A 169 0.26 -0.27 14.61
N ALA A 170 -0.37 0.79 14.10
CA ALA A 170 -1.79 1.03 14.31
C ALA A 170 -2.70 0.04 13.55
N VAL A 171 -2.26 -0.47 12.39
CA VAL A 171 -3.02 -1.46 11.60
C VAL A 171 -2.75 -2.91 12.05
N THR A 172 -1.69 -3.15 12.82
CA THR A 172 -1.30 -4.51 13.25
C THR A 172 -2.43 -5.28 13.95
N PRO A 173 -3.22 -4.70 14.88
CA PRO A 173 -4.36 -5.41 15.47
C PRO A 173 -5.39 -5.91 14.45
N ALA A 174 -5.68 -5.12 13.42
CA ALA A 174 -6.61 -5.50 12.36
C ALA A 174 -6.03 -6.60 11.47
N ASP A 175 -4.73 -6.54 11.17
CA ASP A 175 -4.00 -7.57 10.41
C ASP A 175 -3.99 -8.91 11.19
N VAL A 176 -3.81 -8.89 12.51
CA VAL A 176 -3.88 -10.10 13.35
C VAL A 176 -5.27 -10.73 13.31
N ILE A 177 -6.34 -9.94 13.47
CA ILE A 177 -7.72 -10.46 13.41
C ILE A 177 -8.02 -11.06 12.04
N LYS A 178 -7.63 -10.37 10.95
CA LYS A 178 -7.84 -10.83 9.58
C LYS A 178 -7.11 -12.14 9.31
N THR A 179 -5.84 -12.25 9.70
CA THR A 179 -5.05 -13.46 9.48
C THR A 179 -5.61 -14.64 10.27
N ARG A 180 -6.04 -14.45 11.52
CA ARG A 180 -6.69 -15.51 12.33
C ARG A 180 -8.03 -15.97 11.74
N LEU A 181 -8.80 -15.06 11.14
CA LEU A 181 -10.06 -15.39 10.48
C LEU A 181 -9.86 -16.12 9.13
N GLN A 182 -8.72 -15.88 8.46
CA GLN A 182 -8.40 -16.47 7.15
C GLN A 182 -7.62 -17.78 7.23
N VAL A 183 -6.91 -18.05 8.33
CA VAL A 183 -6.27 -19.35 8.56
C VAL A 183 -7.38 -20.36 8.83
N ALA A 184 -7.49 -21.36 7.97
CA ALA A 184 -8.46 -22.44 8.13
C ALA A 184 -8.29 -23.09 9.50
N SER A 185 -9.34 -23.05 10.32
CA SER A 185 -9.34 -23.67 11.65
C SER A 185 -8.99 -25.14 11.52
N LYS A 186 -7.88 -25.56 12.15
CA LYS A 186 -7.58 -26.98 12.31
C LYS A 186 -8.66 -27.62 13.20
N PRO A 187 -8.89 -28.94 13.11
CA PRO A 187 -9.76 -29.63 14.05
C PRO A 187 -9.27 -29.37 15.48
N GLY A 188 -10.10 -28.71 16.31
CA GLY A 188 -9.75 -28.31 17.68
C GLY A 188 -9.35 -26.84 17.88
N GLU A 189 -9.23 -26.05 16.81
CA GLU A 189 -9.06 -24.59 16.91
C GLU A 189 -10.42 -23.86 16.90
N PRO A 190 -10.55 -22.71 17.58
CA PRO A 190 -11.79 -21.95 17.59
C PRO A 190 -12.18 -21.52 16.17
N VAL A 191 -13.42 -21.83 15.77
CA VAL A 191 -14.03 -21.33 14.54
C VAL A 191 -14.64 -19.97 14.86
N TYR A 192 -14.01 -18.90 14.37
CA TYR A 192 -14.48 -17.54 14.60
C TYR A 192 -15.70 -17.25 13.72
N ARG A 193 -16.80 -16.77 14.33
CA ARG A 193 -18.03 -16.39 13.60
C ARG A 193 -17.93 -15.03 12.92
N GLY A 194 -16.95 -14.22 13.31
CA GLY A 194 -16.72 -12.90 12.73
C GLY A 194 -15.58 -12.13 13.39
N ILE A 195 -15.38 -10.89 12.96
CA ILE A 195 -14.30 -10.00 13.42
C ILE A 195 -14.42 -9.71 14.92
N ALA A 196 -15.61 -9.37 15.39
CA ALA A 196 -15.85 -9.03 16.80
C ALA A 196 -15.66 -10.22 17.74
N ASP A 197 -16.11 -11.40 17.31
CA ASP A 197 -15.93 -12.67 18.04
C ASP A 197 -14.44 -13.04 18.15
N CYS A 198 -13.70 -12.93 17.04
CA CYS A 198 -12.26 -13.13 17.02
C CYS A 198 -11.51 -12.13 17.93
N PHE A 199 -11.85 -10.85 17.86
CA PHE A 199 -11.26 -9.82 18.72
C PHE A 199 -11.50 -10.11 20.21
N GLN A 200 -12.74 -10.41 20.59
CA GLN A 200 -13.11 -10.70 21.97
C GLN A 200 -12.41 -11.97 22.48
N HIS A 201 -12.30 -13.00 21.65
CA HIS A 201 -11.60 -14.24 21.97
C HIS A 201 -10.10 -14.00 22.18
N ILE A 202 -9.44 -13.23 21.31
CA ILE A 202 -8.01 -12.90 21.44
C ILE A 202 -7.77 -12.10 22.73
N VAL A 203 -8.56 -11.06 22.98
CA VAL A 203 -8.37 -10.20 24.16
C VAL A 203 -8.60 -10.97 25.46
N ARG A 204 -9.62 -11.84 25.52
CA ARG A 204 -9.93 -12.63 26.72
C ARG A 204 -8.96 -13.78 26.97
N ASN A 205 -8.53 -14.47 25.92
CA ASN A 205 -7.77 -15.72 26.08
C ASN A 205 -6.26 -15.56 25.90
N GLU A 206 -5.81 -14.60 25.08
CA GLU A 206 -4.38 -14.36 24.83
C GLU A 206 -3.89 -13.00 25.35
N GLY A 207 -4.81 -12.08 25.71
CA GLY A 207 -4.50 -10.74 26.17
C GLY A 207 -4.27 -9.72 25.05
N VAL A 208 -4.22 -8.44 25.43
CA VAL A 208 -4.12 -7.31 24.48
C VAL A 208 -2.79 -7.30 23.70
N THR A 209 -1.72 -7.83 24.30
CA THR A 209 -0.40 -7.94 23.65
C THR A 209 -0.41 -8.91 22.47
N ALA A 210 -1.35 -9.86 22.41
CA ALA A 210 -1.50 -10.77 21.29
C ALA A 210 -1.90 -10.06 19.99
N LEU A 211 -2.61 -8.94 20.07
CA LEU A 211 -2.98 -8.11 18.92
C LEU A 211 -1.79 -7.39 18.28
N PHE A 212 -0.68 -7.26 19.01
CA PHE A 212 0.55 -6.63 18.52
C PHE A 212 1.66 -7.66 18.21
N LYS A 213 1.37 -8.97 18.34
CA LYS A 213 2.30 -10.03 17.93
C LYS A 213 2.54 -9.92 16.42
N GLY A 214 3.77 -9.55 16.05
CA GLY A 214 4.16 -9.35 14.65
C GLY A 214 4.39 -7.88 14.25
N VAL A 215 4.19 -6.91 15.16
CA VAL A 215 4.44 -5.49 14.84
C VAL A 215 5.90 -5.23 14.45
N VAL A 216 6.86 -5.85 15.15
CA VAL A 216 8.29 -5.67 14.88
C VAL A 216 8.67 -6.19 13.48
N PRO A 217 8.40 -7.45 13.10
CA PRO A 217 8.71 -7.92 11.75
C PRO A 217 7.93 -7.17 10.66
N ARG A 218 6.71 -6.70 10.96
CA ARG A 218 5.93 -5.87 10.05
C ARG A 218 6.61 -4.52 9.80
N SER A 219 6.96 -3.80 10.85
CA SER A 219 7.62 -2.49 10.78
C SER A 219 8.96 -2.56 10.06
N LEU A 220 9.73 -3.63 10.28
CA LEU A 220 11.02 -3.85 9.61
C LEU A 220 10.90 -4.03 8.09
N ILE A 221 9.74 -4.45 7.58
CA ILE A 221 9.51 -4.60 6.14
C ILE A 221 8.83 -3.36 5.58
N VAL A 222 7.77 -2.89 6.25
CA VAL A 222 6.90 -1.82 5.76
C VAL A 222 7.63 -0.47 5.74
N ALA A 223 8.36 -0.14 6.81
CA ALA A 223 9.05 1.14 6.90
C ALA A 223 10.07 1.37 5.76
N PRO A 224 11.06 0.49 5.53
CA PRO A 224 12.01 0.70 4.44
C PRO A 224 11.34 0.62 3.06
N MET A 225 10.32 -0.23 2.89
CA MET A 225 9.59 -0.31 1.62
C MET A 225 8.93 1.03 1.26
N PHE A 226 8.26 1.68 2.20
CA PHE A 226 7.61 2.98 1.96
C PHE A 226 8.61 4.13 1.87
N ALA A 227 9.67 4.11 2.66
CA ALA A 227 10.73 5.11 2.59
C ALA A 227 11.41 5.11 1.21
N ILE A 228 11.78 3.93 0.70
CA ILE A 228 12.35 3.79 -0.65
C ILE A 228 11.33 4.19 -1.71
N ALA A 229 10.07 3.78 -1.59
CA ALA A 229 9.03 4.13 -2.57
C ALA A 229 8.84 5.64 -2.70
N LEU A 230 8.77 6.37 -1.59
CA LEU A 230 8.62 7.83 -1.59
C LEU A 230 9.86 8.54 -2.15
N VAL A 231 11.05 8.06 -1.78
CA VAL A 231 12.32 8.55 -2.32
C VAL A 231 12.38 8.41 -3.84
N VAL A 232 12.06 7.21 -4.35
CA VAL A 232 12.09 6.94 -5.79
C VAL A 232 11.04 7.77 -6.50
N TYR A 233 9.86 7.90 -5.89
CA TYR A 233 8.77 8.71 -6.43
C TYR A 233 9.16 10.18 -6.58
N GLU A 234 9.80 10.77 -5.57
CA GLU A 234 10.23 12.17 -5.64
C GLU A 234 11.42 12.38 -6.56
N LEU A 235 12.34 11.41 -6.64
CA LEU A 235 13.40 11.43 -7.62
C LEU A 235 12.79 11.42 -9.04
N GLN A 236 11.79 10.58 -9.27
CA GLN A 236 11.08 10.51 -10.54
C GLN A 236 10.33 11.81 -10.84
N GLN A 237 9.65 12.42 -9.86
CA GLN A 237 9.00 13.72 -10.03
C GLN A 237 10.00 14.85 -10.30
N ARG A 238 11.19 14.84 -9.69
CA ARG A 238 12.24 15.83 -9.97
C ARG A 238 12.80 15.69 -11.38
N LEU A 239 13.04 14.45 -11.80
CA LEU A 239 13.54 14.14 -13.14
C LEU A 239 12.51 14.49 -14.23
N LEU A 240 11.25 14.08 -14.05
CA LEU A 240 10.16 14.41 -14.99
C LEU A 240 9.77 15.89 -14.91
N GLY A 241 9.82 16.49 -13.73
CA GLY A 241 9.61 17.92 -13.52
C GLY A 241 10.67 18.76 -14.24
N SER A 242 11.93 18.32 -14.26
CA SER A 242 12.97 18.94 -15.09
C SER A 242 12.73 18.77 -16.60
N SER A 243 12.08 17.68 -17.05
CA SER A 243 11.69 17.51 -18.45
C SER A 243 10.53 18.42 -18.88
N THR A 244 9.70 18.87 -17.93
CA THR A 244 8.51 19.68 -18.26
C THR A 244 8.88 21.16 -18.43
N THR A 245 10.02 21.62 -17.90
CA THR A 245 10.47 23.00 -18.09
C THR A 245 11.03 23.25 -19.50
N GLU A 246 11.56 22.24 -20.19
CA GLU A 246 12.00 22.40 -21.60
C GLU A 246 10.89 22.13 -22.62
N SER A 247 9.89 21.30 -22.31
CA SER A 247 8.80 21.02 -23.26
C SER A 247 7.57 21.92 -23.07
N GLY A 248 7.44 22.62 -21.93
CA GLY A 248 6.35 23.55 -21.64
C GLY A 248 6.48 24.93 -22.29
N SER A 249 7.68 25.34 -22.73
CA SER A 249 7.89 26.62 -23.41
C SER A 249 7.32 26.64 -24.84
N ASN A 250 7.09 25.47 -25.46
CA ASN A 250 6.58 25.37 -26.84
C ASN A 250 5.08 25.05 -26.91
N HIS A 251 4.38 24.84 -25.79
CA HIS A 251 2.92 24.70 -25.77
C HIS A 251 2.21 25.88 -25.11
N ALA A 252 2.86 26.59 -24.17
CA ALA A 252 2.33 27.85 -23.65
C ALA A 252 2.30 28.97 -24.71
N ALA A 253 3.23 28.95 -25.69
CA ALA A 253 3.24 29.91 -26.80
C ALA A 253 2.12 29.66 -27.82
N THR A 254 1.64 28.42 -27.97
CA THR A 254 0.56 28.09 -28.94
C THR A 254 -0.82 28.31 -28.35
N SER A 255 -1.04 28.08 -27.05
CA SER A 255 -2.34 28.33 -26.41
C SER A 255 -2.62 29.81 -26.17
N ALA A 256 -1.60 30.67 -26.02
CA ALA A 256 -1.78 32.11 -25.92
C ALA A 256 -2.16 32.77 -27.26
N HIS A 257 -1.83 32.14 -28.40
CA HIS A 257 -2.12 32.69 -29.72
C HIS A 257 -3.51 32.32 -30.26
N VAL A 258 -4.19 31.35 -29.64
CA VAL A 258 -5.56 30.93 -30.02
C VAL A 258 -6.63 31.67 -29.21
N LEU A 259 -6.32 32.10 -27.98
CA LEU A 259 -7.26 32.88 -27.14
C LEU A 259 -7.31 34.38 -27.46
N MET A 260 -6.39 34.91 -28.28
CA MET A 260 -6.38 36.33 -28.71
C MET A 260 -7.10 36.57 -30.05
N LEU A 261 -7.67 35.53 -30.67
CA LEU A 261 -8.42 35.64 -31.94
C LEU A 261 -9.94 35.53 -31.78
N ASP A 262 -10.45 35.25 -30.58
CA ASP A 262 -11.90 35.15 -30.30
C ASP A 262 -12.49 36.41 -29.64
N ASP A 263 -11.68 37.47 -29.47
CA ASP A 263 -12.12 38.77 -28.89
C ASP A 263 -12.19 39.89 -29.95
N LYS A 264 -12.40 39.51 -31.22
CA LYS A 264 -12.79 40.43 -32.29
C LYS A 264 -13.98 39.84 -33.07
N LYS A 265 -15.15 39.88 -32.45
CA LYS A 265 -16.43 39.99 -33.16
C LYS A 265 -17.48 40.66 -32.30
#